data_AF-A0A359KDL7-F1
#
_entry.id   AF-A0A359KDL7-F1
#
_cell.length_a   1.000
_cell.length_b   1.000
_cell.length_c   1.000
_cell.angle_alpha   90.00
_cell.angle_beta   90.00
_cell.angle_gamma   90.00
#
_symmetry.space_group_name_H-M   'P 1'
#
loop_
_entity.id
_entity.type
_entity.pdbx_description
1 polymer ?
#
loop_
_entity_poly.entity_id
_entity_poly.type
_entity_poly.pdbx_seq_one_letter_code
_entity_poly.pdbx_strand_id
1 'polypeptide(L)' 'MDGASVDDLPVEALNGETVDQLVWRVLGRASPAVERVLAANPQIADAGQFLTLGQRVVIPAAARRPTTAPMTQLWT' A
#
# COMPACT_ATOMS: atom_id res chain seq x y z
N MET A 1 0.26 19.82 12.84
CA MET A 1 -0.70 18.89 12.22
C MET A 1 -0.41 18.89 10.73
N ASP A 2 0.66 18.23 10.29
CA ASP A 2 1.04 18.21 8.87
C ASP A 2 1.51 16.80 8.56
N GLY A 3 0.53 15.93 8.29
CA GLY A 3 0.74 14.49 8.08
C GLY A 3 0.25 13.99 6.73
N ALA A 4 -0.34 14.87 5.90
CA ALA A 4 -0.66 14.56 4.52
C ALA A 4 0.48 15.08 3.66
N SER A 5 1.52 14.25 3.50
CA SER A 5 2.56 14.50 2.50
C SER A 5 1.85 14.76 1.16
N VAL A 6 2.10 15.91 0.53
CA VAL A 6 1.39 16.38 -0.69
C VAL A 6 1.41 15.41 -1.87
N ASP A 7 2.24 14.39 -1.80
CA ASP A 7 2.38 13.35 -2.79
C ASP A 7 1.46 12.15 -2.59
N ASP A 8 0.70 12.04 -1.48
CA ASP A 8 -0.14 10.87 -1.21
C ASP A 8 -1.29 10.71 -2.23
N LEU A 9 -1.54 9.48 -2.66
CA LEU A 9 -2.64 9.18 -3.58
C LEU A 9 -3.77 8.48 -2.82
N PRO A 10 -4.91 9.15 -2.59
CA PRO A 10 -6.09 8.49 -2.06
C PRO A 10 -6.71 7.59 -3.14
N VAL A 11 -6.98 6.34 -2.79
CA VAL A 11 -7.63 5.35 -3.64
C VAL A 11 -8.83 4.77 -2.91
N GLU A 12 -9.92 4.53 -3.64
CA GLU A 12 -11.10 3.87 -3.10
C GLU A 12 -10.99 2.34 -3.28
N ALA A 13 -11.30 1.62 -2.22
CA ALA A 13 -11.32 0.16 -2.23
C ALA A 13 -12.58 -0.40 -2.89
N LEU A 14 -12.45 -1.56 -3.53
CA LEU A 14 -13.60 -2.33 -4.00
C LEU A 14 -14.19 -3.19 -2.87
N ASN A 15 -15.44 -3.64 -3.05
CA ASN A 15 -16.13 -4.45 -2.04
C ASN A 15 -15.40 -5.78 -1.80
N GLY A 16 -15.00 -6.04 -0.55
CA GLY A 16 -14.32 -7.28 -0.18
C GLY A 16 -12.89 -7.39 -0.73
N GLU A 17 -12.33 -6.28 -1.20
CA GLU A 17 -10.93 -6.22 -1.63
C GLU A 17 -9.99 -6.27 -0.42
N THR A 18 -8.80 -6.82 -0.57
CA THR A 18 -7.76 -6.75 0.48
C THR A 18 -6.77 -5.64 0.16
N VAL A 19 -6.00 -5.20 1.17
CA VAL A 19 -4.94 -4.18 0.94
C VAL A 19 -3.94 -4.66 -0.12
N ASP A 20 -3.59 -5.94 -0.14
CA ASP A 20 -2.72 -6.53 -1.15
C ASP A 20 -3.29 -6.39 -2.58
N GLN A 21 -4.56 -6.73 -2.77
CA GLN A 21 -5.25 -6.61 -4.07
C GLN A 21 -5.33 -5.16 -4.54
N LEU A 22 -5.68 -4.23 -3.64
CA LEU A 22 -5.73 -2.80 -3.94
C LEU A 22 -4.35 -2.29 -4.37
N VAL A 23 -3.31 -2.64 -3.60
CA VAL A 23 -1.93 -2.24 -3.86
C VAL A 23 -1.42 -2.82 -5.18
N TRP A 24 -1.75 -4.07 -5.48
CA TRP A 24 -1.45 -4.69 -6.76
C TRP A 24 -2.14 -3.96 -7.92
N ARG A 25 -3.44 -3.63 -7.80
CA ARG A 25 -4.17 -2.89 -8.84
C ARG A 25 -3.56 -1.53 -9.13
N VAL A 26 -3.18 -0.80 -8.09
CA VAL A 26 -2.72 0.59 -8.21
C VAL A 26 -1.24 0.68 -8.58
N LEU A 27 -0.40 -0.15 -7.97
CA LEU A 27 1.07 -0.06 -8.08
C LEU A 27 1.68 -1.19 -8.92
N GLY A 28 0.92 -2.22 -9.28
CA GLY A 28 1.39 -3.39 -10.03
C GLY A 28 2.33 -4.31 -9.25
N ARG A 29 2.37 -4.18 -7.91
CA ARG A 29 3.29 -4.91 -7.02
C ARG A 29 2.79 -4.91 -5.59
N ALA A 30 3.02 -6.00 -4.86
CA ALA A 30 2.59 -6.18 -3.48
C ALA A 30 3.65 -5.75 -2.45
N SER A 31 4.78 -6.46 -2.36
CA SER A 31 5.79 -6.20 -1.32
C SER A 31 7.02 -5.45 -1.86
N PRO A 32 7.60 -4.49 -1.09
CA PRO A 32 7.23 -4.01 0.25
C PRO A 32 6.21 -2.86 0.25
N ALA A 33 5.39 -2.72 -0.80
CA ALA A 33 4.45 -1.60 -0.94
C ALA A 33 3.27 -1.72 0.05
N VAL A 34 2.75 -2.93 0.27
CA VAL A 34 1.65 -3.22 1.21
C VAL A 34 2.00 -2.78 2.64
N GLU A 35 3.20 -3.09 3.13
CA GLU A 35 3.64 -2.69 4.48
C GLU A 35 3.64 -1.17 4.66
N ARG A 36 4.10 -0.44 3.64
CA ARG A 36 4.11 1.03 3.64
C ARG A 36 2.68 1.59 3.65
N VAL A 37 1.76 0.96 2.93
CA VAL A 37 0.34 1.33 2.90
C VAL A 37 -0.32 1.05 4.25
N LEU A 38 -0.08 -0.12 4.86
CA LEU A 38 -0.61 -0.44 6.20
C LEU A 38 -0.08 0.51 7.28
N ALA A 39 1.21 0.87 7.23
CA ALA A 39 1.81 1.82 8.15
C ALA A 39 1.19 3.23 8.04
N ALA A 40 0.83 3.66 6.82
CA ALA A 40 0.11 4.92 6.58
C ALA A 40 -1.38 4.84 6.94
N ASN A 41 -1.94 3.63 7.10
CA ASN A 41 -3.36 3.40 7.33
C ASN A 41 -3.61 2.48 8.55
N PRO A 42 -3.25 2.90 9.78
CA PRO A 42 -3.37 2.05 10.97
C PRO A 42 -4.82 1.61 11.24
N GLN A 43 -5.82 2.44 10.91
CA GLN A 43 -7.23 2.06 11.05
C GLN A 43 -7.64 0.85 10.19
N ILE A 44 -6.93 0.59 9.10
CA ILE A 44 -7.22 -0.55 8.22
C ILE A 44 -6.61 -1.83 8.78
N ALA A 45 -5.41 -1.73 9.36
CA ALA A 45 -4.73 -2.87 9.96
C ALA A 45 -5.53 -3.47 11.13
N ASP A 46 -6.26 -2.65 11.87
CA ASP A 46 -7.10 -3.06 13.00
C ASP A 46 -8.49 -3.58 12.56
N ALA A 47 -9.04 -3.04 11.46
CA ALA A 47 -10.39 -3.36 10.99
C ALA A 47 -10.55 -4.75 10.35
N GLY A 48 -9.44 -5.42 10.00
CA GLY A 48 -9.43 -6.77 9.45
C GLY A 48 -8.86 -6.86 8.02
N GLN A 49 -8.91 -8.05 7.42
CA GLN A 49 -8.25 -8.31 6.13
C GLN A 49 -8.99 -7.71 4.92
N PHE A 50 -10.30 -7.49 5.03
CA PHE A 50 -11.17 -7.07 3.93
C PHE A 50 -11.57 -5.60 4.07
N LEU A 51 -11.43 -4.87 2.98
CA LEU A 51 -11.83 -3.48 2.85
C LEU A 51 -13.31 -3.39 2.48
N THR A 52 -13.96 -2.36 3.01
CA THR A 52 -15.33 -2.03 2.64
C THR A 52 -15.34 -1.33 1.28
N LEU A 53 -16.40 -1.51 0.49
CA LEU A 53 -16.59 -0.76 -0.75
C LEU A 53 -16.52 0.76 -0.50
N GLY A 54 -15.72 1.47 -1.29
CA GLY A 54 -15.53 2.92 -1.15
C GLY A 54 -14.67 3.32 0.06
N GLN A 55 -14.08 2.37 0.78
CA GLN A 55 -13.15 2.69 1.87
C GLN A 55 -11.93 3.42 1.31
N ARG A 56 -11.64 4.59 1.88
CA ARG A 56 -10.51 5.41 1.45
C ARG A 56 -9.20 4.81 1.99
N VAL A 57 -8.29 4.50 1.07
CA VAL A 57 -6.95 4.00 1.36
C VAL A 57 -5.92 4.99 0.84
N VAL A 58 -5.03 5.41 1.73
CA VAL A 58 -3.97 6.40 1.47
C VAL A 58 -2.74 5.64 0.95
N ILE A 59 -2.33 5.88 -0.30
CA ILE A 59 -1.12 5.26 -0.86
C ILE A 59 0.04 6.25 -0.72
N PRO A 60 1.02 6.00 0.16
CA PRO A 60 2.14 6.91 0.38
C PRO A 60 3.12 6.89 -0.79
N ALA A 61 3.78 8.02 -1.01
CA ALA A 61 4.80 8.14 -2.06
C ALA A 61 5.98 7.18 -1.85
N ALA A 62 6.22 6.78 -0.60
CA ALA A 62 7.13 5.71 -0.27
C ALA A 62 6.72 4.37 -0.92
N ALA A 63 5.44 4.01 -0.97
CA ALA A 63 4.98 2.78 -1.62
C ALA A 63 5.13 2.84 -3.16
N ARG A 64 5.00 4.04 -3.74
CA ARG A 64 5.18 4.29 -5.18
C ARG A 64 6.63 4.21 -5.66
N ARG A 65 7.62 4.40 -4.79
CA ARG A 65 9.02 4.28 -5.18
C ARG A 65 9.42 2.81 -5.31
N PRO A 66 9.96 2.37 -6.45
CA PRO A 66 10.52 1.03 -6.57
C PRO A 66 11.65 0.88 -5.54
N THR A 67 11.56 -0.14 -4.70
CA THR A 67 12.71 -0.56 -3.88
C THR A 67 13.70 -1.20 -4.83
N THR A 68 14.84 -0.55 -5.07
CA THR A 68 16.02 -1.23 -5.62
C THR A 68 16.48 -2.23 -4.56
N ALA A 69 15.94 -3.44 -4.59
CA ALA A 69 16.51 -4.52 -3.81
C ALA A 69 17.88 -4.83 -4.43
N PRO A 70 18.98 -4.88 -3.63
CA PRO A 70 20.26 -5.34 -4.16
C PRO A 70 20.05 -6.75 -4.72
N MET A 71 20.41 -6.95 -5.98
CA MET A 71 20.31 -8.23 -6.66
C MET A 71 21.31 -9.18 -6.00
N THR A 72 20.87 -10.00 -5.04
CA THR A 72 21.70 -11.03 -4.43
C THR A 72 22.03 -12.08 -5.50
N GLN A 73 23.27 -12.05 -6.01
CA GLN A 73 23.79 -13.11 -6.88
C GLN A 73 23.95 -14.39 -6.03
N LEU A 74 23.18 -15.43 -6.36
CA LEU A 74 23.13 -16.71 -5.64
C LEU A 74 24.16 -17.74 -6.14
N TRP A 75 25.15 -17.32 -6.92
CA TRP A 75 26.11 -18.24 -7.52
C TRP A 75 27.53 -17.67 -7.44
N THR A 76 28.42 -18.45 -6.82
CA THR A 76 29.88 -18.40 -6.97
C THR A 76 30.35 -19.78 -7.40
#